data_AF-A0A385Z3Y2-F1
#
_entry.id   AF-A0A385Z3Y2-F1
#
_cell.length_a   1.000
_cell.length_b   1.000
_cell.length_c   1.000
_cell.angle_alpha   90.00
_cell.angle_beta   90.00
_cell.angle_gamma   90.00
#
_symmetry.space_group_name_H-M   'P 1'
#
loop_
_entity.id
_entity.type
_entity.pdbx_description
1 polymer ?
#
loop_
_entity_poly.entity_id
_entity_poly.type
_entity_poly.pdbx_seq_one_letter_code
_entity_poly.pdbx_strand_id
1 'polypeptide(L)'
;MPRASLTLPSRSTDQRWSLHVALWLLDSPRLGQLAWAKHLAGRLLKQPARQGVVLAQSRLGQLLCRDCGNARDRRIGVELLRQAARSGDRRAQLELGRLYRQPRSLEPLQARHWLQQAAAQGSHEAQRLLNNL
;
A
#
# COMPACT_ATOMS: atom_id res chain seq x y z
N MET A 1 -23.81 -39.97 -22.54
CA MET A 1 -23.14 -38.67 -22.76
C MET A 1 -23.01 -37.96 -21.42
N PRO A 2 -21.84 -37.92 -20.75
CA PRO A 2 -21.70 -37.19 -19.51
C PRO A 2 -21.59 -35.69 -19.80
N ARG A 3 -22.42 -34.88 -19.13
CA ARG A 3 -22.37 -33.41 -19.20
C ARG A 3 -21.07 -32.97 -18.50
N ALA A 4 -20.18 -32.32 -19.24
CA ALA A 4 -18.99 -31.70 -18.69
C ALA A 4 -19.39 -30.64 -17.67
N SER A 5 -19.18 -30.94 -16.39
CA SER A 5 -19.29 -29.98 -15.30
C SER A 5 -18.19 -28.93 -15.47
N LEU A 6 -18.54 -27.77 -16.02
CA LEU A 6 -17.69 -26.59 -16.01
C LEU A 6 -17.51 -26.14 -14.56
N THR A 7 -16.51 -26.67 -13.87
CA THR A 7 -16.01 -26.11 -12.61
C THR A 7 -15.40 -24.75 -12.94
N LEU A 8 -16.21 -23.69 -12.82
CA LEU A 8 -15.72 -22.31 -12.84
C LEU A 8 -14.58 -22.18 -11.82
N PRO A 9 -13.37 -21.73 -12.20
CA PRO A 9 -12.34 -21.47 -11.22
C PRO A 9 -12.86 -20.47 -10.19
N SER A 10 -12.80 -20.88 -8.92
CA SER A 10 -13.26 -20.13 -7.75
C SER A 10 -12.66 -18.72 -7.73
N ARG A 11 -13.48 -17.68 -7.52
CA ARG A 11 -13.11 -16.24 -7.41
C ARG A 11 -11.80 -15.92 -6.65
N SER A 12 -11.35 -16.81 -5.77
CA SER A 12 -10.11 -16.71 -4.98
C SER A 12 -8.83 -16.81 -5.81
N THR A 13 -8.77 -17.63 -6.87
CA THR A 13 -7.57 -17.72 -7.72
C THR A 13 -7.37 -16.43 -8.49
N ASP A 14 -8.43 -15.89 -9.08
CA ASP A 14 -8.40 -14.66 -9.87
C ASP A 14 -7.94 -13.44 -9.05
N GLN A 15 -8.30 -13.39 -7.76
CA GLN A 15 -7.85 -12.35 -6.83
C GLN A 15 -6.38 -12.48 -6.40
N ARG A 16 -5.88 -13.71 -6.24
CA ARG A 16 -4.46 -13.94 -5.95
C ARG A 16 -3.61 -13.55 -7.16
N TRP A 17 -4.09 -13.85 -8.37
CA TRP A 17 -3.46 -13.43 -9.61
C TRP A 17 -3.44 -11.90 -9.77
N SER A 18 -4.56 -11.21 -9.53
CA SER A 18 -4.62 -9.75 -9.64
C SER A 18 -3.69 -9.03 -8.67
N LEU A 19 -3.61 -9.49 -7.41
CA LEU A 19 -2.66 -8.99 -6.43
C LEU A 19 -1.21 -9.20 -6.89
N HIS A 20 -0.89 -10.42 -7.33
CA HIS A 20 0.48 -10.76 -7.75
C HIS A 20 0.93 -9.90 -8.95
N VAL A 21 0.07 -9.75 -9.96
CA VAL A 21 0.36 -8.89 -11.12
C VAL A 21 0.54 -7.44 -10.70
N ALA A 22 -0.31 -6.93 -9.80
CA ALA A 22 -0.18 -5.56 -9.32
C ALA A 22 1.17 -5.32 -8.60
N LEU A 23 1.59 -6.27 -7.76
CA LEU A 23 2.87 -6.20 -7.06
C LEU A 23 4.04 -6.25 -8.04
N TRP A 24 3.99 -7.20 -8.98
CA TRP A 24 5.01 -7.33 -10.02
C TRP A 24 5.16 -6.05 -10.86
N LEU A 25 4.04 -5.41 -11.24
CA LEU A 25 4.07 -4.13 -11.95
C LEU A 25 4.74 -3.02 -11.14
N LEU A 26 4.46 -2.94 -9.82
CA LEU A 26 5.00 -1.90 -8.95
C LEU A 26 6.47 -2.14 -8.55
N ASP A 27 6.90 -3.39 -8.45
CA ASP A 27 8.27 -3.75 -8.07
C ASP A 27 9.21 -3.82 -9.28
N SER A 28 8.67 -3.88 -10.50
CA SER A 28 9.45 -3.82 -11.73
C SER A 28 10.12 -2.44 -11.90
N PRO A 29 11.46 -2.35 -12.03
CA PRO A 29 12.17 -1.07 -12.06
C PRO A 29 11.81 -0.20 -13.27
N ARG A 30 11.48 -0.82 -14.40
CA ARG A 30 11.08 -0.12 -15.63
C ARG A 30 9.60 0.24 -15.65
N LEU A 31 8.74 -0.59 -15.04
CA LEU A 31 7.29 -0.44 -15.14
C LEU A 31 6.70 0.34 -13.96
N GLY A 32 7.21 0.14 -12.74
CA GLY A 32 6.64 0.70 -11.52
C GLY A 32 6.63 2.23 -11.45
N GLN A 33 7.44 2.89 -12.28
CA GLN A 33 7.44 4.35 -12.40
C GLN A 33 6.46 4.88 -13.45
N LEU A 34 6.02 4.04 -14.39
CA LEU A 34 5.14 4.43 -15.48
C LEU A 34 3.72 4.68 -14.97
N ALA A 35 3.13 5.79 -15.40
CA ALA A 35 1.79 6.18 -14.97
C ALA A 35 0.75 5.10 -15.27
N TRP A 36 0.78 4.47 -16.46
CA TRP A 36 -0.19 3.43 -16.81
C TRP A 36 -0.07 2.19 -15.91
N ALA A 37 1.15 1.80 -15.54
CA ALA A 37 1.40 0.63 -14.71
C ALA A 37 0.92 0.88 -13.27
N LYS A 38 1.17 2.08 -12.74
CA LYS A 38 0.63 2.53 -11.45
C LYS A 38 -0.90 2.57 -11.44
N HIS A 39 -1.51 3.11 -12.49
CA HIS A 39 -2.97 3.13 -12.62
C HIS A 39 -3.58 1.72 -12.69
N LEU A 40 -2.98 0.83 -13.49
CA LEU A 40 -3.41 -0.55 -13.61
C LEU A 40 -3.24 -1.31 -12.29
N ALA A 41 -2.08 -1.21 -11.66
CA ALA A 41 -1.83 -1.80 -10.34
C ALA A 41 -2.83 -1.27 -9.30
N GLY A 42 -3.08 0.04 -9.27
CA GLY A 42 -4.09 0.64 -8.40
C GLY A 42 -5.49 0.04 -8.61
N ARG A 43 -5.90 -0.20 -9.87
CA ARG A 43 -7.18 -0.87 -10.16
C ARG A 43 -7.20 -2.31 -9.65
N LEU A 44 -6.14 -3.08 -9.89
CA LEU A 44 -6.03 -4.48 -9.44
C LEU A 44 -6.01 -4.59 -7.91
N LEU A 45 -5.44 -3.61 -7.21
CA LEU A 45 -5.35 -3.60 -5.74
C LEU A 45 -6.66 -3.21 -5.03
N LYS A 46 -7.62 -2.58 -5.71
CA LYS A 46 -8.87 -2.08 -5.08
C LYS A 46 -9.65 -3.18 -4.37
N GLN A 47 -9.85 -4.32 -5.03
CA GLN A 47 -10.61 -5.43 -4.45
C GLN A 47 -9.88 -6.11 -3.28
N PRO A 48 -8.60 -6.54 -3.39
CA PRO A 48 -7.90 -7.15 -2.26
C PRO A 48 -7.73 -6.17 -1.09
N ALA A 49 -7.54 -4.88 -1.33
CA ALA A 49 -7.48 -3.88 -0.26
C ALA A 49 -8.82 -3.78 0.50
N ARG A 50 -9.96 -3.83 -0.21
CA ARG A 50 -11.30 -3.86 0.41
C ARG A 50 -11.56 -5.14 1.21
N GLN A 51 -10.92 -6.24 0.84
CA GLN A 51 -11.00 -7.51 1.56
C GLN A 51 -10.08 -7.59 2.78
N GLY A 52 -9.34 -6.52 3.09
CA GLY A 52 -8.44 -6.50 4.24
C GLY A 52 -7.06 -7.08 3.98
N VAL A 53 -6.68 -7.33 2.72
CA VAL A 53 -5.31 -7.80 2.40
C VAL A 53 -4.33 -6.67 2.70
N VAL A 54 -3.60 -6.82 3.81
CA VAL A 54 -2.68 -5.82 4.37
C VAL A 54 -1.70 -5.28 3.33
N LEU A 55 -1.08 -6.17 2.54
CA LEU A 55 -0.15 -5.78 1.50
C LEU A 55 -0.81 -4.94 0.40
N ALA A 56 -2.07 -5.24 0.05
CA ALA A 56 -2.81 -4.48 -0.95
C ALA A 56 -3.23 -3.10 -0.42
N GLN A 57 -3.65 -3.02 0.84
CA GLN A 57 -3.94 -1.76 1.51
C GLN A 57 -2.69 -0.87 1.56
N SER A 58 -1.54 -1.44 1.94
CA SER A 58 -0.26 -0.73 1.98
C SER A 58 0.12 -0.15 0.60
N ARG A 59 0.07 -0.99 -0.45
CA ARG A 59 0.45 -0.58 -1.81
C ARG A 59 -0.53 0.42 -2.44
N LEU A 60 -1.83 0.19 -2.30
CA LEU A 60 -2.84 1.10 -2.80
C LEU A 60 -2.80 2.43 -2.06
N GLY A 61 -2.64 2.39 -0.74
CA GLY A 61 -2.49 3.58 0.09
C GLY A 61 -1.28 4.42 -0.32
N GLN A 62 -0.14 3.78 -0.57
CA GLN A 62 1.06 4.44 -1.08
C GLN A 62 0.81 5.16 -2.42
N LEU A 63 0.15 4.49 -3.38
CA LEU A 63 -0.19 5.07 -4.69
C LEU A 63 -1.12 6.29 -4.53
N LEU A 64 -2.18 6.17 -3.73
CA LEU A 64 -3.14 7.25 -3.53
C LEU A 64 -2.54 8.45 -2.79
N CYS A 65 -1.56 8.24 -1.91
CA CYS A 65 -0.90 9.34 -1.19
C CYS A 65 0.17 10.05 -2.03
N ARG A 66 0.92 9.31 -2.87
CA ARG A 66 2.07 9.84 -3.62
C ARG A 66 1.70 10.33 -5.02
N ASP A 67 0.83 9.61 -5.73
CA ASP A 67 0.59 9.81 -7.15
C ASP A 67 -0.78 10.46 -7.46
N CYS A 68 -1.71 10.51 -6.50
CA CYS A 68 -2.98 11.21 -6.70
C CYS A 68 -2.90 12.69 -6.26
N GLY A 69 -3.14 13.60 -7.22
CA GLY A 69 -3.21 15.04 -6.96
C GLY A 69 -4.47 15.49 -6.23
N ASN A 70 -5.48 14.63 -6.09
CA ASN A 70 -6.74 14.95 -5.44
C ASN A 70 -6.71 14.70 -3.93
N ALA A 71 -7.23 15.65 -3.14
CA ALA A 71 -7.31 15.55 -1.68
C ALA A 71 -8.18 14.38 -1.21
N ARG A 72 -9.25 14.03 -1.95
CA ARG A 72 -10.13 12.90 -1.61
C ARG A 72 -9.37 11.58 -1.65
N ASP A 73 -8.64 11.33 -2.72
CA ASP A 73 -7.87 10.10 -2.91
C ASP A 73 -6.75 10.00 -1.87
N ARG A 74 -6.10 11.12 -1.56
CA ARG A 74 -5.10 11.17 -0.49
C ARG A 74 -5.67 10.75 0.86
N ARG A 75 -6.87 11.19 1.23
CA ARG A 75 -7.54 10.79 2.48
C ARG A 75 -7.79 9.28 2.53
N ILE A 76 -8.32 8.72 1.45
CA ILE A 76 -8.53 7.26 1.32
C ILE A 76 -7.19 6.53 1.45
N GLY A 77 -6.13 7.06 0.83
CA GLY A 77 -4.78 6.49 0.92
C GLY A 77 -4.25 6.45 2.35
N VAL A 78 -4.41 7.55 3.10
CA VAL A 78 -4.02 7.62 4.52
C VAL A 78 -4.78 6.59 5.36
N GLU A 79 -6.08 6.42 5.13
CA GLU A 79 -6.88 5.42 5.85
C GLU A 79 -6.42 3.99 5.57
N LEU A 80 -6.15 3.66 4.30
CA LEU A 80 -5.61 2.35 3.92
C LEU A 80 -4.23 2.10 4.56
N LEU A 81 -3.36 3.12 4.58
CA LEU A 81 -2.07 3.04 5.25
C LEU A 81 -2.22 2.85 6.76
N ARG A 82 -3.17 3.55 7.40
CA ARG A 82 -3.47 3.36 8.84
C ARG A 82 -3.92 1.93 9.14
N GLN A 83 -4.77 1.34 8.31
CA GLN A 83 -5.21 -0.05 8.47
C GLN A 83 -4.03 -1.04 8.33
N ALA A 84 -3.22 -0.88 7.29
CA ALA A 84 -2.06 -1.74 7.06
C ALA A 84 -0.99 -1.58 8.16
N ALA A 85 -0.73 -0.36 8.60
CA ALA A 85 0.25 -0.07 9.65
C ALA A 85 -0.15 -0.64 11.01
N ARG A 86 -1.45 -0.57 11.37
CA ARG A 86 -2.01 -1.24 12.55
C ARG A 86 -1.88 -2.76 12.49
N SER A 87 -1.89 -3.32 11.27
CA SER A 87 -1.68 -4.74 11.03
C SER A 87 -0.19 -5.12 10.98
N GLY A 88 0.72 -4.18 11.29
CA GLY A 88 2.16 -4.43 11.36
C GLY A 88 2.93 -4.20 10.06
N ASP A 89 2.29 -3.72 8.98
CA ASP A 89 2.98 -3.53 7.70
C ASP A 89 4.05 -2.43 7.79
N ARG A 90 5.33 -2.85 7.76
CA ARG A 90 6.50 -1.97 7.85
C ARG A 90 6.48 -0.84 6.81
N ARG A 91 6.00 -1.12 5.59
CA ARG A 91 5.98 -0.13 4.50
C ARG A 91 4.93 0.94 4.78
N ALA A 92 3.74 0.54 5.24
CA ALA A 92 2.68 1.47 5.60
C ALA A 92 3.05 2.34 6.82
N GLN A 93 3.69 1.76 7.84
CA GLN A 93 4.22 2.50 8.99
C GLN A 93 5.24 3.57 8.54
N LEU A 94 6.17 3.20 7.65
CA LEU A 94 7.12 4.15 7.07
C LEU A 94 6.44 5.26 6.26
N GLU A 95 5.42 4.95 5.45
CA GLU A 95 4.67 5.97 4.70
C GLU A 95 3.91 6.93 5.62
N LEU A 96 3.21 6.42 6.64
CA LEU A 96 2.53 7.28 7.64
C LEU A 96 3.54 8.17 8.36
N GLY A 97 4.68 7.60 8.75
CA GLY A 97 5.79 8.35 9.32
C GLY A 97 6.23 9.53 8.45
N ARG A 98 6.36 9.33 7.13
CA ARG A 98 6.68 10.41 6.20
C ARG A 98 5.57 11.45 6.09
N LEU A 99 4.32 11.01 6.06
CA LEU A 99 3.16 11.90 5.93
C LEU A 99 3.02 12.81 7.16
N TYR A 100 3.16 12.27 8.37
CA TYR A 100 3.13 13.04 9.62
C TYR A 100 4.41 13.83 9.91
N ARG A 101 5.48 13.61 9.15
CA ARG A 101 6.68 14.46 9.23
C ARG A 101 6.54 15.72 8.37
N GLN A 102 5.61 15.75 7.42
CA GLN A 102 5.43 16.94 6.59
C GLN A 102 5.02 18.12 7.48
N PRO A 103 5.58 19.33 7.25
CA PRO A 103 5.35 20.50 8.12
C PRO A 103 3.87 20.86 8.26
N ARG A 104 3.03 20.43 7.32
CA ARG A 104 1.57 20.64 7.33
C ARG A 104 0.81 19.76 8.32
N SER A 105 1.40 18.67 8.79
CA SER A 105 0.65 17.63 9.51
C SER A 105 0.49 17.88 11.02
N LEU A 106 1.20 18.87 11.60
CA LEU A 106 1.10 19.30 13.02
C LEU A 106 1.13 18.17 14.08
N GLU A 107 1.48 16.93 13.70
CA GLU A 107 1.42 15.73 14.54
C GLU A 107 2.78 15.01 14.60
N PRO A 108 3.85 15.67 15.10
CA PRO A 108 5.21 15.12 15.12
C PRO A 108 5.33 13.85 15.98
N LEU A 109 4.48 13.70 17.01
CA LEU A 109 4.41 12.50 17.85
C LEU A 109 3.94 11.28 17.06
N GLN A 110 2.95 11.45 16.17
CA GLN A 110 2.48 10.34 15.33
C GLN A 110 3.56 9.95 14.31
N ALA A 111 4.29 10.91 13.75
CA ALA A 111 5.42 10.64 12.87
C ALA A 111 6.48 9.76 13.55
N ARG A 112 6.92 10.17 14.75
CA ARG A 112 7.89 9.40 15.55
C ARG A 112 7.37 8.00 15.88
N HIS A 113 6.11 7.89 16.32
CA HIS A 113 5.51 6.58 16.65
C HIS A 113 5.56 5.59 15.48
N TRP A 114 5.08 5.98 14.31
CA TRP A 114 5.06 5.09 13.14
C TRP A 114 6.46 4.79 12.62
N LEU A 115 7.37 5.77 12.63
CA LEU A 115 8.75 5.55 12.23
C LEU A 115 9.51 4.63 13.20
N GLN A 116 9.26 4.72 14.50
CA GLN A 116 9.84 3.80 15.50
C GLN A 116 9.41 2.36 15.24
N GLN A 117 8.11 2.13 14.96
CA GLN A 117 7.63 0.78 14.62
C GLN A 117 8.27 0.26 13.33
N ALA A 118 8.37 1.08 12.29
CA ALA A 118 9.01 0.67 11.04
C ALA A 118 10.51 0.39 11.25
N ALA A 119 11.20 1.19 12.06
CA ALA A 119 12.62 1.01 12.38
C ALA A 119 12.86 -0.25 13.22
N ALA A 120 12.00 -0.55 14.18
CA ALA A 120 12.04 -1.79 14.97
C ALA A 120 11.90 -3.05 14.09
N GLN A 121 11.21 -2.92 12.94
CA GLN A 121 11.12 -3.97 11.91
C GLN A 121 12.27 -3.91 10.87
N GLY A 122 13.36 -3.20 11.17
CA GLY A 122 14.55 -3.13 10.31
C GLY A 122 14.41 -2.18 9.10
N SER A 123 13.52 -1.20 9.15
CA SER A 123 13.48 -0.15 8.12
C SER A 123 14.61 0.86 8.33
N HIS A 124 15.71 0.71 7.58
CA HIS A 124 16.81 1.67 7.59
C HIS A 124 16.37 3.08 7.20
N GLU A 125 15.39 3.20 6.30
CA GLU A 125 14.85 4.50 5.92
C GLU A 125 14.07 5.15 7.07
N ALA A 126 13.30 4.37 7.83
CA ALA A 126 12.62 4.89 9.02
C ALA A 126 13.62 5.37 10.07
N GLN A 127 14.70 4.60 10.28
CA GLN A 127 15.76 4.98 11.22
C GLN A 127 16.47 6.27 10.81
N ARG A 128 16.78 6.44 9.52
CA ARG A 128 17.32 7.71 8.99
C ARG A 128 16.35 8.87 9.22
N LEU A 129 15.06 8.66 9.02
CA LEU A 129 14.05 9.69 9.25
C LEU A 129 13.92 10.06 10.73
N LEU A 130 14.03 9.11 11.66
CA LEU A 130 14.06 9.34 13.11
C LEU A 130 15.28 10.13 13.56
N ASN A 131 16.45 9.85 12.99
CA ASN A 131 17.67 10.59 13.32
C ASN A 131 17.59 12.06 12.85
N ASN A 132 16.76 12.33 11.84
CA ASN A 132 16.55 13.65 11.25
C ASN A 132 15.26 14.34 11.74
N LEU A 133 14.68 13.90 12.87
CA LEU A 133 13.45 14.42 13.50
C LEU A 133 13.77 15.19 14.78
#